data_AF-A0A3N7EPD9-F1
#
_entry.id   AF-A0A3N7EPD9-F1
#
_cell.length_a   1.000
_cell.length_b   1.000
_cell.length_c   1.000
_cell.angle_alpha   90.00
_cell.angle_beta   90.00
_cell.angle_gamma   90.00
#
_symmetry.space_group_name_H-M   'P 1'
#
loop_
_entity.id
_entity.type
_entity.pdbx_description
1 polymer ?
#
loop_
_entity_poly.entity_id
_entity_poly.type
_entity_poly.pdbx_seq_one_letter_code
_entity_poly.pdbx_strand_id
1 'polypeptide(L)'
;MDNRGETLVDNSPEDIRWLCNLSESELDMLITLKSLILHRAKVLGHDELAKKFDSPTLRAVGLFLMEYLKGKVKDLSHVQGLTKLAAFSDCCNLLKGNPGDDSSIEELKASIDIDERRRPIKR
;
A
#
# COMPACT_ATOMS: atom_id res chain seq x y z
N MET A 1 -9.91 24.10 15.97
CA MET A 1 -10.95 23.13 15.58
C MET A 1 -10.23 21.90 15.10
N ASP A 2 -10.53 20.78 15.74
CA ASP A 2 -9.76 19.55 15.63
C ASP A 2 -10.22 18.77 14.40
N ASN A 3 -9.48 18.89 13.30
CA ASN A 3 -9.78 18.20 12.04
C ASN A 3 -9.12 16.82 12.02
N ARG A 4 -9.46 15.97 12.99
CA ARG A 4 -8.89 14.61 13.17
C ARG A 4 -9.92 13.49 12.96
N GLY A 5 -11.00 13.78 12.23
CA GLY A 5 -12.03 12.80 11.84
C GLY A 5 -11.99 12.35 10.38
N GLU A 6 -11.10 12.92 9.55
CA GLU A 6 -11.18 12.80 8.07
C GLU A 6 -10.30 11.71 7.45
N THR A 7 -9.51 10.95 8.23
CA THR A 7 -8.47 10.08 7.65
C THR A 7 -8.98 8.74 7.08
N LEU A 8 -10.23 8.35 7.37
CA LEU A 8 -10.84 7.12 6.88
C LEU A 8 -12.04 7.32 5.95
N VAL A 9 -12.45 8.57 5.71
CA VAL A 9 -13.79 8.88 5.16
C VAL A 9 -13.92 8.59 3.66
N ASP A 10 -12.82 8.61 2.91
CA ASP A 10 -12.86 8.44 1.44
C ASP A 10 -12.47 7.05 0.93
N ASN A 11 -12.01 6.14 1.79
CA ASN A 11 -11.60 4.80 1.35
C ASN A 11 -12.75 3.82 1.46
N SER A 12 -12.93 2.98 0.44
CA SER A 12 -13.90 1.90 0.51
C SER A 12 -13.51 0.93 1.63
N PRO A 13 -14.47 0.24 2.27
CA PRO A 13 -14.16 -0.78 3.27
C PRO A 13 -13.24 -1.89 2.73
N GLU A 14 -13.36 -2.20 1.44
CA GLU A 14 -12.50 -3.13 0.73
C GLU A 14 -11.05 -2.63 0.65
N ASP A 15 -10.84 -1.34 0.45
CA ASP A 15 -9.51 -0.72 0.42
C ASP A 15 -8.87 -0.73 1.81
N ILE A 16 -9.64 -0.46 2.86
CA ILE A 16 -9.17 -0.52 4.25
C ILE A 16 -8.72 -1.94 4.58
N ARG A 17 -9.57 -2.93 4.27
CA ARG A 17 -9.25 -4.35 4.49
C ARG A 17 -8.01 -4.77 3.70
N TRP A 18 -7.87 -4.33 2.45
CA TRP A 18 -6.69 -4.62 1.66
C TRP A 18 -5.42 -4.05 2.30
N LEU A 19 -5.44 -2.78 2.72
CA LEU A 19 -4.31 -2.14 3.40
C LEU A 19 -3.91 -2.89 4.69
N CYS A 20 -4.88 -3.34 5.48
CA CYS A 20 -4.61 -4.09 6.71
C CYS A 20 -3.96 -5.45 6.49
N ASN A 21 -4.04 -6.00 5.28
CA ASN A 21 -3.40 -7.27 4.93
C ASN A 21 -1.98 -7.13 4.39
N LEU A 22 -1.49 -5.90 4.24
CA LEU A 22 -0.12 -5.64 3.77
C LEU A 22 0.86 -5.72 4.93
N SER A 23 2.05 -6.25 4.65
CA SER A 23 3.18 -6.13 5.58
C SER A 23 3.67 -4.68 5.68
N GLU A 24 4.39 -4.36 6.75
CA GLU A 24 5.00 -3.03 6.95
C GLU A 24 5.83 -2.58 5.76
N SER A 25 6.66 -3.47 5.20
CA SER A 25 7.49 -3.16 4.02
C SER A 25 6.67 -2.86 2.75
N GLU A 26 5.49 -3.48 2.60
CA GLU A 26 4.60 -3.23 1.47
C GLU A 26 3.86 -1.90 1.64
N LEU A 27 3.46 -1.56 2.87
CA LEU A 27 2.90 -0.25 3.19
C LEU A 27 3.93 0.87 2.95
N ASP A 28 5.16 0.70 3.43
CA ASP A 28 6.26 1.65 3.20
C ASP A 28 6.54 1.88 1.71
N MET A 29 6.48 0.81 0.91
CA MET A 29 6.60 0.93 -0.54
C MET A 29 5.47 1.77 -1.13
N LEU A 30 4.20 1.53 -0.75
CA LEU A 30 3.06 2.29 -1.27
C LEU A 30 3.13 3.76 -0.85
N ILE A 31 3.54 4.05 0.40
CA ILE A 31 3.74 5.41 0.90
C ILE A 31 4.85 6.11 0.09
N THR A 32 5.97 5.42 -0.13
CA THR A 32 7.09 5.94 -0.93
C THR A 32 6.66 6.20 -2.37
N LEU A 33 5.92 5.27 -2.98
CA LEU A 33 5.37 5.40 -4.32
C LEU A 33 4.45 6.63 -4.44
N LYS A 34 3.52 6.80 -3.48
CA LYS A 34 2.66 7.98 -3.42
C LYS A 34 3.47 9.26 -3.32
N SER A 35 4.48 9.30 -2.44
CA SER A 35 5.37 10.45 -2.28
C SER A 35 6.12 10.80 -3.58
N LEU A 36 6.65 9.79 -4.29
CA LEU A 36 7.33 9.97 -5.57
C LEU A 36 6.40 10.53 -6.64
N ILE A 37 5.16 10.04 -6.70
CA ILE A 37 4.14 10.51 -7.63
C ILE A 37 3.79 11.96 -7.34
N LEU A 38 3.54 12.31 -6.08
CA LEU A 38 3.25 13.69 -5.65
C LEU A 38 4.42 14.62 -6.01
N HIS A 39 5.65 14.22 -5.71
CA HIS A 39 6.84 14.99 -6.02
C HIS A 39 7.01 15.20 -7.53
N ARG A 40 6.85 14.14 -8.34
CA ARG A 40 6.91 14.21 -9.80
C ARG A 40 5.84 15.12 -10.38
N ALA A 41 4.59 14.99 -9.93
CA ALA A 41 3.48 15.83 -10.36
C ALA A 41 3.80 17.32 -10.11
N LYS A 42 4.34 17.63 -8.93
CA LYS A 42 4.76 18.99 -8.57
C LYS A 42 5.89 19.53 -9.44
N VAL A 43 6.94 18.74 -9.65
CA VAL A 43 8.07 19.16 -10.50
C VAL A 43 7.63 19.44 -11.93
N LEU A 44 6.61 18.74 -12.44
CA LEU A 44 6.08 18.92 -13.78
C LEU A 44 4.95 19.98 -13.87
N GLY A 45 4.58 20.62 -12.75
CA GLY A 45 3.48 21.59 -12.72
C GLY A 45 2.09 20.98 -12.90
N HIS A 46 1.92 19.69 -12.59
CA HIS A 46 0.70 18.91 -12.74
C HIS A 46 0.13 18.45 -11.39
N ASP A 47 0.03 19.35 -10.41
CA ASP A 47 -0.46 19.03 -9.05
C ASP A 47 -1.85 18.38 -9.03
N GLU A 48 -2.72 18.76 -9.97
CA GLU A 48 -4.06 18.17 -10.11
C GLU A 48 -4.03 16.68 -10.51
N LEU A 49 -2.98 16.22 -11.18
CA LEU A 49 -2.79 14.80 -11.50
C LEU A 49 -2.49 14.00 -10.22
N ALA A 50 -1.79 14.61 -9.27
CA ALA A 50 -1.45 13.99 -7.98
C ALA A 50 -2.70 13.65 -7.16
N LYS A 51 -3.77 14.46 -7.27
CA LYS A 51 -5.06 14.23 -6.60
C LYS A 51 -5.82 13.01 -7.13
N LYS A 52 -5.47 12.53 -8.33
CA LYS A 52 -6.09 11.33 -8.93
C LYS A 52 -5.49 10.02 -8.42
N PHE A 53 -4.40 10.07 -7.64
CA PHE A 53 -3.77 8.89 -7.05
C PHE A 53 -4.39 8.58 -5.68
N ASP A 54 -5.65 8.17 -5.72
CA ASP A 54 -6.38 7.59 -4.59
C ASP A 54 -5.86 6.18 -4.23
N SER A 55 -6.41 5.59 -3.17
CA SER A 55 -6.02 4.25 -2.72
C SER A 55 -6.20 3.17 -3.82
N PRO A 56 -7.34 3.13 -4.56
CA PRO A 56 -7.51 2.23 -5.70
C PRO A 56 -6.44 2.38 -6.79
N THR A 57 -6.12 3.62 -7.18
CA THR A 57 -5.10 3.88 -8.19
C THR A 57 -3.71 3.49 -7.69
N LEU A 58 -3.40 3.78 -6.43
CA LEU A 58 -2.13 3.40 -5.81
C LEU A 58 -1.97 1.88 -5.74
N ARG A 59 -3.04 1.15 -5.40
CA ARG A 59 -3.11 -0.31 -5.44
C ARG A 59 -2.84 -0.84 -6.85
N ALA A 60 -3.48 -0.27 -7.87
CA ALA A 60 -3.30 -0.68 -9.26
C ALA A 60 -1.86 -0.48 -9.75
N VAL A 61 -1.23 0.65 -9.42
CA VAL A 61 0.16 0.92 -9.77
C VAL A 61 1.11 -0.02 -9.01
N GLY A 62 0.88 -0.23 -7.70
CA GLY A 62 1.68 -1.17 -6.90
C GLY A 62 1.63 -2.60 -7.44
N LEU A 63 0.43 -3.06 -7.80
CA LEU A 63 0.19 -4.35 -8.47
C LEU A 63 0.94 -4.45 -9.80
N PHE A 64 0.80 -3.44 -10.67
CA PHE A 64 1.45 -3.40 -11.97
C PHE A 64 2.98 -3.48 -11.84
N LEU A 65 3.56 -2.70 -10.91
CA LEU A 65 5.00 -2.71 -10.65
C LEU A 65 5.48 -4.07 -10.14
N MET A 66 4.73 -4.70 -9.23
CA MET A 66 5.08 -6.00 -8.69
C MET A 66 4.97 -7.13 -9.71
N GLU A 67 3.93 -7.13 -10.56
CA GLU A 67 3.80 -8.10 -11.67
C GLU A 67 4.89 -7.88 -12.74
N TYR A 68 5.23 -6.62 -13.04
CA TYR A 68 6.35 -6.30 -13.91
C TYR A 68 7.67 -6.85 -13.34
N LEU A 69 7.94 -6.60 -12.06
CA LEU A 69 9.14 -7.08 -11.38
C LEU A 69 9.19 -8.61 -11.38
N LYS A 70 8.09 -9.28 -11.06
CA LYS A 70 7.95 -10.74 -11.11
C LYS A 70 8.26 -11.31 -12.48
N GLY A 71 7.76 -10.68 -13.56
CA GLY A 71 8.10 -11.05 -14.93
C GLY A 71 9.60 -10.96 -15.19
N LYS A 72 10.22 -9.83 -14.82
CA LYS A 72 11.68 -9.63 -14.96
C LYS A 72 12.52 -10.61 -14.15
N VAL A 73 12.06 -10.98 -12.95
CA VAL A 73 12.75 -11.95 -12.10
C VAL A 73 12.68 -13.37 -12.70
N LYS A 74 11.55 -13.75 -13.29
CA LYS A 74 11.43 -15.04 -13.99
C LYS A 74 12.43 -15.16 -15.13
N ASP A 75 12.59 -14.09 -15.92
CA ASP A 75 13.58 -14.02 -17.01
C ASP A 75 15.02 -14.18 -16.50
N LEU A 76 15.29 -13.69 -15.28
CA LEU A 76 16.62 -13.68 -14.66
C LEU A 76 16.87 -14.86 -13.70
N SER A 77 15.91 -15.78 -13.54
CA SER A 77 15.97 -16.91 -12.60
C SER A 77 17.14 -17.88 -12.84
N HIS A 78 17.76 -17.81 -14.03
CA HIS A 78 18.97 -18.54 -14.40
C HIS A 78 20.26 -17.95 -13.78
N VAL A 79 20.21 -16.75 -13.19
CA VAL A 79 21.35 -16.10 -12.55
C VAL A 79 21.44 -16.53 -11.09
N GLN A 80 22.51 -17.24 -10.76
CA GLN A 80 22.79 -17.73 -9.40
C GLN A 80 22.90 -16.54 -8.42
N GLY A 81 21.96 -16.46 -7.48
CA GLY A 81 21.82 -15.34 -6.53
C GLY A 81 20.42 -14.70 -6.52
N LEU A 82 19.66 -14.82 -7.62
CA LEU A 82 18.29 -14.29 -7.72
C LEU A 82 17.20 -15.31 -7.32
N THR A 83 17.57 -16.53 -6.95
CA THR A 83 16.62 -17.58 -6.54
C THR A 83 15.77 -17.16 -5.34
N LYS A 84 16.30 -16.31 -4.45
CA LYS A 84 15.54 -15.73 -3.33
C LYS A 84 14.48 -14.71 -3.79
N LEU A 85 14.68 -14.02 -4.90
CA LEU A 85 13.68 -13.11 -5.47
C LEU A 85 12.49 -13.85 -6.09
N ALA A 86 12.69 -15.07 -6.59
CA ALA A 86 11.57 -15.87 -7.09
C ALA A 86 10.58 -16.23 -5.97
N ALA A 87 11.09 -16.61 -4.79
CA ALA A 87 10.27 -16.88 -3.60
C ALA A 87 9.58 -15.64 -3.03
N PHE A 88 10.16 -14.44 -3.23
CA PHE A 88 9.55 -13.18 -2.80
C PHE A 88 8.18 -12.93 -3.46
N SER A 89 8.00 -13.36 -4.72
CA SER A 89 6.74 -13.19 -5.43
C SER A 89 5.58 -13.95 -4.78
N ASP A 90 5.83 -15.06 -4.08
CA ASP A 90 4.79 -15.90 -3.48
C ASP A 90 4.38 -15.37 -2.09
N CYS A 91 5.26 -14.60 -1.44
CA CYS A 91 5.02 -14.00 -0.13
C CYS A 91 4.37 -12.61 -0.20
N CYS A 92 4.43 -11.93 -1.34
CA CYS A 92 3.94 -10.56 -1.50
C CYS A 92 2.40 -10.51 -1.50
N ASN A 93 1.82 -9.87 -0.48
CA ASN A 93 0.39 -9.65 -0.33
C ASN A 93 -0.15 -8.62 -1.32
N LEU A 94 0.70 -7.72 -1.86
CA LEU A 94 0.29 -6.86 -2.98
C LEU A 94 -0.15 -7.70 -4.18
N LEU A 95 0.54 -8.82 -4.48
CA LEU A 95 0.23 -9.71 -5.60
C LEU A 95 -0.94 -10.65 -5.35
N LYS A 96 -1.37 -10.79 -4.09
CA LYS A 96 -2.53 -11.61 -3.72
C LYS A 96 -3.78 -10.76 -3.95
N GLY A 97 -4.44 -11.01 -5.09
CA GLY A 97 -5.56 -10.21 -5.59
C GLY A 97 -6.73 -10.01 -4.61
N ASN A 98 -6.85 -10.87 -3.59
CA ASN A 98 -7.74 -10.63 -2.46
C ASN A 98 -7.30 -11.49 -1.25
N PRO A 99 -7.03 -10.89 -0.07
CA PRO A 99 -6.95 -11.66 1.16
C PRO A 99 -8.38 -12.05 1.56
N GLY A 100 -8.73 -13.31 1.33
CA GLY A 100 -9.88 -13.89 2.00
C GLY A 100 -9.57 -13.95 3.49
N ASP A 101 -10.19 -13.09 4.29
CA ASP A 101 -10.29 -13.29 5.74
C ASP A 101 -11.49 -12.53 6.32
N ASP A 102 -12.24 -13.12 7.23
CA ASP A 102 -13.63 -12.77 7.54
C ASP A 102 -13.81 -11.55 8.49
N SER A 103 -12.72 -10.85 8.87
CA SER A 103 -12.76 -9.78 9.89
C SER A 103 -13.65 -8.59 9.52
N SER A 104 -14.63 -8.30 10.37
CA SER A 104 -15.56 -7.20 10.14
C SER A 104 -14.84 -5.84 10.05
N ILE A 105 -15.44 -4.90 9.32
CA ILE A 105 -14.89 -3.54 9.15
C ILE A 105 -14.79 -2.84 10.52
N GLU A 106 -15.70 -3.16 11.43
CA GLU A 106 -15.74 -2.69 12.80
C GLU A 106 -14.51 -3.16 13.61
N GLU A 107 -14.09 -4.42 13.47
CA GLU A 107 -12.89 -4.96 14.12
C GLU A 107 -11.60 -4.32 13.60
N LEU A 108 -11.53 -4.09 12.28
CA LEU A 108 -10.40 -3.41 11.65
C LEU A 108 -10.28 -1.96 12.15
N LYS A 109 -11.40 -1.24 12.22
CA LYS A 109 -11.45 0.13 12.74
C LYS A 109 -11.04 0.19 14.22
N ALA A 110 -11.53 -0.74 15.04
CA ALA A 110 -11.15 -0.81 16.45
C ALA A 110 -9.64 -1.03 16.63
N SER A 111 -9.02 -1.86 15.80
CA SER A 111 -7.59 -2.15 15.85
C SER A 111 -6.72 -0.92 15.53
N ILE A 112 -7.16 -0.09 14.58
CA ILE A 112 -6.50 1.17 14.21
C ILE A 112 -6.68 2.23 15.32
N ASP A 113 -7.88 2.36 15.88
CA ASP A 113 -8.18 3.33 16.95
C ASP A 113 -7.41 3.02 18.26
N ILE A 114 -7.17 1.74 18.54
CA ILE A 114 -6.37 1.31 19.70
C ILE A 114 -4.90 1.74 19.55
N ASP A 115 -4.33 1.72 18.35
CA ASP A 115 -2.95 2.15 18.11
C ASP A 115 -2.79 3.67 18.24
N GLU A 116 -3.74 4.44 17.74
CA GLU A 116 -3.80 5.92 17.92
C GLU A 116 -3.78 6.31 19.41
N ARG A 117 -4.52 5.59 20.27
CA ARG A 117 -4.51 5.83 21.73
C ARG A 117 -3.21 5.45 22.43
N ARG A 118 -2.37 4.63 21.80
CA ARG A 118 -1.09 4.16 22.36
C ARG A 118 0.09 5.05 21.97
N ARG A 119 -0.05 5.95 21.00
CA ARG A 119 1.04 6.89 20.66
C ARG A 119 1.29 7.84 21.83
N PRO A 120 2.51 7.91 22.39
CA PRO A 120 2.79 8.81 23.48
C PRO A 120 2.64 10.26 22.99
N ILE A 121 1.85 11.04 23.73
CA ILE A 121 1.80 12.49 23.60
C ILE A 121 3.23 12.99 23.78
N LYS A 122 3.89 13.39 22.69
CA LYS A 122 5.16 14.11 22.76
C LYS A 122 4.86 15.45 23.47
N ARG A 123 5.36 15.57 24.70
CA ARG A 123 5.43 16.82 25.46
C ARG A 123 6.56 17.69 24.93
#